data_AF-A0A7J3JEQ6-F1
#
_entry.id   AF-A0A7J3JEQ6-F1
#
_cell.length_a   1.000
_cell.length_b   1.000
_cell.length_c   1.000
_cell.angle_alpha   90.00
_cell.angle_beta   90.00
_cell.angle_gamma   90.00
#
_symmetry.space_group_name_H-M   'P 1'
#
loop_
_entity.id
_entity.type
_entity.pdbx_description
1 polymer ?
#
loop_
_entity_poly.entity_id
_entity_poly.type
_entity_poly.pdbx_seq_one_letter_code
_entity_poly.pdbx_strand_id
1 'polypeptide(L)'
;MCVSKLHQHKLRVAIIKRHHAPTRQPNRCNLLKWRNERLPSSDSVNSVDVKAYIKAFYADKIESPLKWNLIDRYFSWIPRSKLRNRDFSIIGNNCFAGGIYHKFGLQYRTPTVWTYIFPDDYLRFLEKLDWYLNQPLTFKTETHHPMAHKHYEATKRRYPIGVLGSDVEIHFMHYRTEQQAQEKWTNRLKRVNRGNLFVMFSDGEEYHDDLLERFERLPFEHKIFFSSKPCPKSSCTVFVEDYACEVHVYDSTRNRRYEKYLDLVKWLNGEEGFIKNRKVGS
;
A
#
# COMPACT_ATOMS: atom_id res chain seq x y z
N MET A 1 -49.83 -43.04 -46.85
CA MET A 1 -49.26 -41.95 -46.03
C MET A 1 -48.67 -42.59 -44.76
N CYS A 2 -47.35 -42.42 -44.58
CA CYS A 2 -46.51 -42.46 -43.35
C CYS A 2 -46.97 -43.37 -42.17
N VAL A 3 -46.29 -44.46 -41.74
CA VAL A 3 -44.88 -44.62 -41.29
C VAL A 3 -44.49 -43.45 -40.35
N SER A 4 -44.21 -43.55 -39.05
CA SER A 4 -43.87 -44.64 -38.14
C SER A 4 -43.62 -44.06 -36.74
N LYS A 5 -43.74 -44.94 -35.72
CA LYS A 5 -42.89 -45.06 -34.53
C LYS A 5 -42.73 -43.88 -33.57
N LEU A 6 -43.28 -44.10 -32.38
CA LEU A 6 -42.79 -43.62 -31.09
C LEU A 6 -41.25 -43.58 -31.04
N HIS A 7 -40.71 -42.45 -30.62
CA HIS A 7 -39.36 -42.36 -30.05
C HIS A 7 -39.41 -41.54 -28.77
N GLN A 8 -39.13 -42.20 -27.65
CA GLN A 8 -38.90 -41.60 -26.35
C GLN A 8 -37.75 -40.59 -26.43
N HIS A 9 -38.02 -39.34 -26.08
CA HIS A 9 -36.98 -38.34 -25.82
C HIS A 9 -36.25 -38.70 -24.52
N LYS A 10 -35.05 -39.29 -24.65
CA LYS A 10 -34.06 -39.32 -23.56
C LYS A 10 -33.45 -37.93 -23.40
N LEU A 11 -33.70 -37.30 -22.26
CA LEU A 11 -32.94 -36.16 -21.74
C LEU A 11 -31.45 -36.53 -21.68
N ARG A 12 -30.62 -35.91 -22.53
CA ARG A 12 -29.17 -35.85 -22.34
C ARG A 12 -28.84 -34.62 -21.52
N VAL A 13 -28.74 -34.80 -20.20
CA VAL A 13 -28.01 -33.87 -19.33
C VAL A 13 -26.53 -34.07 -19.63
N ALA A 14 -25.87 -33.07 -20.21
CA ALA A 14 -24.42 -33.06 -20.33
C ALA A 14 -23.82 -32.90 -18.92
N ILE A 15 -23.30 -34.00 -18.38
CA ILE A 15 -22.43 -33.98 -17.21
C ILE A 15 -21.13 -33.33 -17.64
N ILE A 16 -20.98 -32.02 -17.37
CA ILE A 16 -19.67 -31.38 -17.36
C ILE A 16 -18.92 -31.97 -16.17
N LYS A 17 -17.96 -32.83 -16.47
CA LYS A 17 -16.94 -33.27 -15.50
C LYS A 17 -16.29 -32.01 -14.93
N ARG A 18 -16.62 -31.66 -13.69
CA ARG A 18 -15.82 -30.74 -12.88
C ARG A 18 -14.43 -31.37 -12.76
N HIS A 19 -13.47 -30.87 -13.51
CA HIS A 19 -12.08 -31.05 -13.13
C HIS A 19 -11.92 -30.40 -11.76
N HIS A 20 -11.71 -31.23 -10.74
CA HIS A 20 -11.17 -30.79 -9.47
C HIS A 20 -9.83 -30.12 -9.74
N ALA A 21 -9.84 -28.79 -9.82
CA ALA A 21 -8.64 -28.02 -9.59
C ALA A 21 -8.19 -28.35 -8.16
N PRO A 22 -6.93 -28.77 -7.94
CA PRO A 22 -6.45 -28.99 -6.58
C PRO A 22 -6.52 -27.66 -5.85
N THR A 23 -7.34 -27.60 -4.80
CA THR A 23 -7.29 -26.57 -3.79
C THR A 23 -5.88 -26.56 -3.21
N ARG A 24 -5.01 -25.67 -3.71
CA ARG A 24 -3.78 -25.32 -3.01
C ARG A 24 -4.21 -24.68 -1.70
N GLN A 25 -4.13 -25.44 -0.62
CA GLN A 25 -4.09 -24.89 0.71
C GLN A 25 -3.01 -23.80 0.73
N PRO A 26 -3.27 -22.61 1.30
CA PRO A 26 -2.20 -21.67 1.54
C PRO A 26 -1.21 -22.36 2.49
N ASN A 27 0.04 -22.52 2.02
CA ASN A 27 1.12 -23.04 2.85
C ASN A 27 1.11 -22.28 4.17
N ARG A 28 0.84 -22.98 5.27
CA ARG A 28 1.08 -22.43 6.62
C ARG A 28 2.58 -22.18 6.72
N CYS A 29 2.99 -20.92 6.48
CA CYS A 29 4.33 -20.42 6.84
C CYS A 29 4.44 -20.61 8.36
N ASN A 30 5.21 -21.61 8.80
CA ASN A 30 5.49 -21.82 10.22
C ASN A 30 6.28 -20.61 10.74
N LEU A 31 5.62 -19.72 11.48
CA LEU A 31 6.20 -18.55 12.17
C LEU A 31 7.41 -18.91 13.07
N LEU A 32 7.59 -20.19 13.40
CA LEU A 32 8.71 -20.72 14.19
C LEU A 32 10.06 -20.78 13.44
N LYS A 33 10.11 -20.61 12.10
CA LYS A 33 11.36 -20.68 11.32
C LYS A 33 12.25 -19.43 11.39
N TRP A 34 11.71 -18.30 11.82
CA TRP A 34 12.44 -17.01 11.85
C TRP A 34 13.63 -16.96 12.82
N ARG A 35 13.79 -17.95 13.70
CA ARG A 35 14.82 -17.92 14.75
C ARG A 35 16.18 -18.49 14.34
N ASN A 36 16.31 -19.20 13.19
CA ASN A 36 17.51 -20.00 12.90
C ASN A 36 18.01 -20.03 11.43
N GLU A 37 17.49 -19.24 10.50
CA GLU A 37 17.96 -19.27 9.10
C GLU A 37 18.98 -18.13 8.83
N ARG A 38 20.17 -18.51 8.33
CA ARG A 38 21.23 -17.58 7.88
C ARG A 38 20.68 -16.72 6.74
N LEU A 39 20.93 -15.41 6.80
CA LEU A 39 20.54 -14.46 5.76
C LEU A 39 21.08 -14.92 4.38
N PRO A 40 20.25 -14.90 3.32
CA PRO A 40 20.68 -15.27 1.98
C PRO A 40 21.76 -14.32 1.41
N SER A 41 22.57 -14.79 0.46
CA SER A 41 23.66 -14.01 -0.15
C SER A 41 23.14 -12.81 -0.96
N SER A 42 23.95 -11.75 -1.10
CA SER A 42 23.59 -10.48 -1.75
C SER A 42 22.95 -10.64 -3.13
N ASP A 43 23.44 -11.58 -3.95
CA ASP A 43 22.94 -11.78 -5.31
C ASP A 43 21.56 -12.45 -5.34
N SER A 44 21.28 -13.31 -4.36
CA SER A 44 19.97 -13.96 -4.22
C SER A 44 18.92 -12.99 -3.68
N VAL A 45 19.28 -12.13 -2.71
CA VAL A 45 18.45 -11.02 -2.20
C VAL A 45 18.08 -10.08 -3.35
N ASN A 46 19.05 -9.68 -4.17
CA ASN A 46 18.85 -8.81 -5.33
C ASN A 46 17.81 -9.35 -6.34
N SER A 47 17.83 -10.66 -6.63
CA SER A 47 16.88 -11.27 -7.57
C SER A 47 15.45 -11.40 -7.00
N VAL A 48 15.35 -11.57 -5.68
CA VAL A 48 14.08 -11.68 -4.96
C VAL A 48 13.41 -10.32 -4.88
N ASP A 49 14.15 -9.25 -4.61
CA ASP A 49 13.62 -7.88 -4.54
C ASP A 49 13.03 -7.42 -5.87
N VAL A 50 13.71 -7.69 -7.00
CA VAL A 50 13.19 -7.32 -8.33
C VAL A 50 11.92 -8.12 -8.68
N LYS A 51 11.87 -9.42 -8.38
CA LYS A 51 10.66 -10.23 -8.62
C LYS A 51 9.50 -9.84 -7.71
N ALA A 52 9.77 -9.56 -6.43
CA ALA A 52 8.81 -9.04 -5.46
C ALA A 52 8.24 -7.70 -5.94
N TYR A 53 9.11 -6.78 -6.37
CA TYR A 53 8.74 -5.49 -6.94
C TYR A 53 7.81 -5.65 -8.16
N ILE A 54 8.21 -6.47 -9.14
CA ILE A 54 7.41 -6.72 -10.34
C ILE A 54 6.06 -7.33 -9.96
N LYS A 55 6.03 -8.28 -9.03
CA LYS A 55 4.80 -8.90 -8.53
C LYS A 55 3.89 -7.89 -7.82
N ALA A 56 4.44 -6.99 -7.00
CA ALA A 56 3.70 -5.89 -6.37
C ALA A 56 3.02 -5.01 -7.43
N PHE A 57 3.76 -4.65 -8.49
CA PHE A 57 3.25 -3.87 -9.60
C PHE A 57 2.10 -4.57 -10.37
N TYR A 58 2.19 -5.89 -10.58
CA TYR A 58 1.14 -6.65 -11.26
C TYR A 58 -0.04 -7.04 -10.35
N ALA A 59 0.16 -7.14 -9.03
CA ALA A 59 -0.92 -7.44 -8.07
C ALA A 59 -2.04 -6.38 -8.11
N ASP A 60 -1.71 -5.14 -8.48
CA ASP A 60 -2.67 -4.04 -8.67
C ASP A 60 -3.65 -4.31 -9.83
N LYS A 61 -3.30 -5.15 -10.81
CA LYS A 61 -4.14 -5.44 -11.99
C LYS A 61 -5.24 -6.49 -11.76
N ILE A 62 -5.29 -7.13 -10.59
CA ILE A 62 -6.21 -8.25 -10.33
C ILE A 62 -7.61 -7.79 -9.88
N GLU A 63 -7.79 -6.52 -9.48
CA GLU A 63 -9.12 -5.95 -9.21
C GLU A 63 -9.67 -5.14 -10.40
N SER A 64 -10.95 -5.35 -10.73
CA SER A 64 -11.55 -4.70 -11.90
C SER A 64 -11.63 -3.17 -11.71
N PRO A 65 -11.21 -2.36 -12.69
CA PRO A 65 -11.37 -0.90 -12.66
C PRO A 65 -12.83 -0.45 -12.41
N LEU A 66 -13.79 -1.32 -12.75
CA LEU A 66 -15.21 -1.14 -12.50
C LEU A 66 -15.55 -1.14 -11.00
N LYS A 67 -15.03 -2.11 -10.23
CA LYS A 67 -15.23 -2.19 -8.78
C LYS A 67 -14.66 -0.95 -8.08
N TRP A 68 -13.44 -0.56 -8.44
CA TRP A 68 -12.77 0.58 -7.84
C TRP A 68 -13.45 1.92 -8.19
N ASN A 69 -13.71 2.22 -9.46
CA ASN A 69 -14.17 3.56 -9.83
C ASN A 69 -15.68 3.80 -9.65
N LEU A 70 -16.50 2.74 -9.73
CA LEU A 70 -17.97 2.88 -9.66
C LEU A 70 -18.53 2.36 -8.35
N ILE A 71 -18.24 1.12 -7.97
CA ILE A 71 -18.85 0.48 -6.81
C ILE A 71 -18.34 1.12 -5.52
N ASP A 72 -17.04 1.18 -5.33
CA ASP A 72 -16.44 1.76 -4.13
C ASP A 72 -16.83 3.24 -3.96
N ARG A 73 -16.86 3.99 -5.06
CA ARG A 73 -17.27 5.40 -5.01
C ARG A 73 -18.74 5.54 -4.64
N TYR A 74 -19.62 4.73 -5.25
CA TYR A 74 -21.06 4.74 -4.98
C TYR A 74 -21.38 4.33 -3.54
N PHE A 75 -20.71 3.32 -2.99
CA PHE A 75 -20.95 2.83 -1.62
C PHE A 75 -20.04 3.45 -0.56
N SER A 76 -19.20 4.42 -0.92
CA SER A 76 -18.29 5.10 0.02
C SER A 76 -19.00 5.79 1.20
N TRP A 77 -20.31 6.06 1.07
CA TRP A 77 -21.13 6.60 2.15
C TRP A 77 -21.27 5.66 3.35
N ILE A 78 -21.22 4.34 3.14
CA ILE A 78 -21.37 3.33 4.21
C ILE A 78 -20.18 3.38 5.19
N PRO A 79 -18.91 3.28 4.75
CA PRO A 79 -17.80 3.45 5.68
C PRO A 79 -17.68 4.90 6.17
N ARG A 80 -18.02 5.91 5.33
CA ARG A 80 -17.98 7.33 5.73
C ARG A 80 -18.97 7.67 6.84
N SER A 81 -20.13 7.02 6.91
CA SER A 81 -21.12 7.29 7.96
C SER A 81 -20.61 6.92 9.36
N LYS A 82 -19.66 5.98 9.46
CA LYS A 82 -19.01 5.57 10.72
C LYS A 82 -17.86 6.50 11.13
N LEU A 83 -17.45 7.40 10.24
CA LEU A 83 -16.30 8.27 10.42
C LEU A 83 -16.75 9.63 10.97
N ARG A 84 -16.41 9.89 12.25
CA ARG A 84 -16.66 11.16 12.95
C ARG A 84 -15.62 12.20 12.56
N ASN A 85 -14.36 11.79 12.45
CA ASN A 85 -13.27 12.67 12.02
C ASN A 85 -13.13 12.68 10.48
N ARG A 86 -13.48 13.79 9.84
CA ARG A 86 -13.41 13.95 8.37
C ARG A 86 -12.47 15.05 7.91
N ASP A 87 -11.90 15.80 8.85
CA ASP A 87 -10.96 16.88 8.58
C ASP A 87 -9.58 16.47 9.10
N PHE A 88 -8.94 15.57 8.39
CA PHE A 88 -7.59 15.08 8.68
C PHE A 88 -6.72 15.09 7.43
N SER A 89 -5.42 14.97 7.62
CA SER A 89 -4.42 14.79 6.58
C SER A 89 -3.61 13.53 6.82
N ILE A 90 -3.43 12.70 5.79
CA ILE A 90 -2.60 11.50 5.88
C ILE A 90 -1.32 11.75 5.10
N ILE A 91 -0.19 11.76 5.78
CA ILE A 91 1.13 11.75 5.14
C ILE A 91 1.57 10.29 5.07
N GLY A 92 1.87 9.83 3.86
CA GLY A 92 2.24 8.43 3.62
C GLY A 92 3.40 8.31 2.66
N ASN A 93 4.24 7.29 2.85
CA ASN A 93 5.37 7.02 1.96
C ASN A 93 4.97 6.30 0.66
N ASN A 94 3.74 5.80 0.56
CA ASN A 94 3.26 5.09 -0.63
C ASN A 94 1.79 5.40 -0.94
N CYS A 95 1.25 4.72 -1.96
CA CYS A 95 -0.10 4.93 -2.47
C CYS A 95 -1.25 4.68 -1.47
N PHE A 96 -0.99 4.03 -0.32
CA PHE A 96 -2.01 3.70 0.68
C PHE A 96 -2.77 4.94 1.16
N ALA A 97 -2.04 6.05 1.36
CA ALA A 97 -2.63 7.30 1.82
C ALA A 97 -3.78 7.74 0.91
N GLY A 98 -3.59 7.70 -0.41
CA GLY A 98 -4.63 8.00 -1.40
C GLY A 98 -5.80 6.99 -1.38
N GLY A 99 -5.49 5.71 -1.22
CA GLY A 99 -6.49 4.64 -1.14
C GLY A 99 -7.52 4.83 -0.03
N ILE A 100 -7.10 5.38 1.11
CA ILE A 100 -7.97 5.63 2.25
C ILE A 100 -8.99 6.73 1.95
N TYR A 101 -8.57 7.86 1.40
CA TYR A 101 -9.51 8.91 0.96
C TYR A 101 -10.49 8.36 -0.07
N HIS A 102 -10.01 7.53 -1.00
CA HIS A 102 -10.86 6.91 -2.01
C HIS A 102 -11.93 5.98 -1.39
N LYS A 103 -11.56 5.12 -0.43
CA LYS A 103 -12.48 4.24 0.30
C LYS A 103 -13.62 5.02 0.95
N PHE A 104 -13.29 6.11 1.62
CA PHE A 104 -14.28 6.97 2.27
C PHE A 104 -14.88 7.99 1.31
N GLY A 105 -14.50 8.04 0.03
CA GLY A 105 -14.87 9.06 -0.95
C GLY A 105 -14.65 10.50 -0.46
N LEU A 106 -13.61 10.72 0.34
CA LEU A 106 -13.24 12.03 0.87
C LEU A 106 -12.37 12.77 -0.13
N GLN A 107 -12.40 14.11 -0.03
CA GLN A 107 -11.47 14.94 -0.78
C GLN A 107 -10.04 14.72 -0.28
N TYR A 108 -9.09 14.57 -1.21
CA TYR A 108 -7.67 14.46 -0.87
C TYR A 108 -7.15 15.71 -0.16
N ARG A 109 -6.84 15.57 1.13
CA ARG A 109 -6.24 16.60 2.00
C ARG A 109 -4.75 16.36 2.26
N THR A 110 -4.07 15.71 1.32
CA THR A 110 -2.64 15.40 1.44
C THR A 110 -1.95 15.53 0.08
N PRO A 111 -0.71 16.04 0.02
CA PRO A 111 0.06 16.09 -1.22
C PRO A 111 0.61 14.72 -1.63
N THR A 112 0.74 13.76 -0.70
CA THR A 112 1.35 12.42 -0.92
C THR A 112 0.36 11.41 -1.54
N VAL A 113 -0.53 11.88 -2.41
CA VAL A 113 -1.49 11.01 -3.11
C VAL A 113 -0.85 10.49 -4.39
N TRP A 114 -0.83 9.17 -4.58
CA TRP A 114 -0.20 8.50 -5.72
C TRP A 114 1.30 8.77 -5.88
N THR A 115 1.96 9.02 -4.75
CA THR A 115 3.41 9.20 -4.66
C THR A 115 4.02 7.99 -3.97
N TYR A 116 5.28 7.72 -4.28
CA TYR A 116 6.16 6.88 -3.47
C TYR A 116 7.31 7.76 -2.96
N ILE A 117 7.66 7.62 -1.70
CA ILE A 117 8.81 8.27 -1.07
C ILE A 117 9.58 7.13 -0.43
N PHE A 118 10.84 6.95 -0.82
CA PHE A 118 11.63 5.87 -0.28
C PHE A 118 11.81 6.00 1.23
N PRO A 119 11.98 4.88 1.95
CA PRO A 119 11.99 4.86 3.41
C PRO A 119 12.90 5.90 4.08
N ASP A 120 14.16 6.05 3.65
CA ASP A 120 15.06 7.06 4.25
C ASP A 120 14.61 8.50 3.98
N ASP A 121 14.31 8.82 2.72
CA ASP A 121 13.77 10.12 2.29
C ASP A 121 12.48 10.47 3.03
N TYR A 122 11.63 9.47 3.28
CA TYR A 122 10.38 9.64 4.00
C TYR A 122 10.61 10.00 5.47
N LEU A 123 11.60 9.40 6.12
CA LEU A 123 11.93 9.77 7.49
C LEU A 123 12.55 11.16 7.56
N ARG A 124 13.47 11.52 6.65
CA ARG A 124 13.96 12.91 6.55
C ARG A 124 12.80 13.88 6.36
N PHE A 125 11.88 13.55 5.45
CA PHE A 125 10.67 14.32 5.20
C PHE A 125 9.84 14.53 6.46
N LEU A 126 9.59 13.48 7.25
CA LEU A 126 8.80 13.56 8.47
C LEU A 126 9.53 14.27 9.62
N GLU A 127 10.84 14.08 9.76
CA GLU A 127 11.68 14.72 10.80
C GLU A 127 11.64 16.25 10.70
N LYS A 128 11.41 16.80 9.50
CA LYS A 128 11.26 18.24 9.26
C LYS A 128 10.03 18.55 8.39
N LEU A 129 8.90 17.90 8.67
CA LEU A 129 7.71 17.92 7.82
C LEU A 129 7.29 19.34 7.39
N ASP A 130 7.12 20.25 8.34
CA ASP A 130 6.69 21.62 8.04
C ASP A 130 7.71 22.38 7.19
N TRP A 131 9.00 22.16 7.40
CA TRP A 131 10.03 22.80 6.59
C TRP A 131 9.98 22.30 5.14
N TYR A 132 9.93 20.98 4.94
CA TYR A 132 9.86 20.37 3.61
C TYR A 132 8.58 20.73 2.86
N LEU A 133 7.43 20.75 3.54
CA LEU A 133 6.16 21.16 2.95
C LEU A 133 6.15 22.62 2.48
N ASN A 134 7.06 23.46 2.96
CA ASN A 134 7.23 24.85 2.51
C ASN A 134 8.33 25.02 1.45
N GLN A 135 9.08 23.97 1.10
CA GLN A 135 10.09 24.05 0.05
C GLN A 135 9.47 24.01 -1.35
N PRO A 136 10.11 24.66 -2.34
CA PRO A 136 9.70 24.51 -3.73
C PRO A 136 9.89 23.04 -4.15
N LEU A 137 8.89 22.50 -4.85
CA LEU A 137 9.01 21.23 -5.54
C LEU A 137 9.72 21.49 -6.88
N THR A 138 10.92 20.95 -7.01
CA THR A 138 11.68 20.92 -8.27
C THR A 138 11.69 19.51 -8.82
N PHE A 139 12.18 19.29 -10.05
CA PHE A 139 12.22 17.96 -10.66
C PHE A 139 13.62 17.63 -11.15
N LYS A 140 13.92 16.33 -11.17
CA LYS A 140 15.16 15.79 -11.74
C LYS A 140 14.91 14.50 -12.51
N THR A 141 15.86 14.17 -13.38
CA THR A 141 15.78 13.00 -14.26
C THR A 141 16.33 11.73 -13.61
N GLU A 142 17.37 11.88 -12.80
CA GLU A 142 18.08 10.77 -12.17
C GLU A 142 17.76 10.72 -10.68
N THR A 143 17.53 9.51 -10.17
CA THR A 143 17.24 9.21 -8.78
C THR A 143 18.51 8.77 -8.05
N HIS A 144 18.61 8.98 -6.74
CA HIS A 144 19.65 8.35 -5.93
C HIS A 144 19.26 6.97 -5.42
N HIS A 145 18.02 6.51 -5.66
CA HIS A 145 17.50 5.23 -5.19
C HIS A 145 17.77 4.09 -6.19
N PRO A 146 18.63 3.10 -5.86
CA PRO A 146 18.94 1.98 -6.74
C PRO A 146 17.72 1.19 -7.20
N MET A 147 16.70 1.04 -6.35
CA MET A 147 15.49 0.29 -6.71
C MET A 147 14.63 1.02 -7.74
N ALA A 148 14.64 2.35 -7.73
CA ALA A 148 13.97 3.12 -8.78
C ALA A 148 14.69 2.97 -10.14
N HIS A 149 16.03 2.90 -10.17
CA HIS A 149 16.78 2.55 -11.38
C HIS A 149 16.42 1.15 -11.89
N LYS A 150 16.46 0.14 -11.03
CA LYS A 150 16.07 -1.25 -11.39
C LYS A 150 14.64 -1.31 -11.93
N HIS A 151 13.71 -0.53 -11.37
CA HIS A 151 12.35 -0.44 -11.88
C HIS A 151 12.30 0.10 -13.31
N TYR A 152 13.02 1.19 -13.57
CA TYR A 152 13.11 1.75 -14.93
C TYR A 152 13.72 0.73 -15.89
N GLU A 153 14.78 0.03 -15.50
CA GLU A 153 15.40 -0.99 -16.34
C GLU A 153 14.45 -2.14 -16.69
N ALA A 154 13.68 -2.62 -15.72
CA ALA A 154 12.75 -3.72 -15.88
C ALA A 154 11.48 -3.35 -16.67
N THR A 155 10.98 -2.12 -16.51
CA THR A 155 9.67 -1.72 -17.07
C THR A 155 9.75 -0.73 -18.23
N LYS A 156 10.92 -0.10 -18.42
CA LYS A 156 11.15 1.02 -19.35
C LYS A 156 10.18 2.19 -19.14
N ARG A 157 9.58 2.30 -17.95
CA ARG A 157 8.62 3.36 -17.62
C ARG A 157 9.29 4.44 -16.78
N ARG A 158 9.32 5.67 -17.30
CA ARG A 158 9.69 6.86 -16.53
C ARG A 158 8.46 7.49 -15.90
N TYR A 159 8.69 8.20 -14.81
CA TYR A 159 7.71 9.03 -14.12
C TYR A 159 8.45 10.26 -13.54
N PRO A 160 7.75 11.36 -13.23
CA PRO A 160 8.37 12.54 -12.63
C PRO A 160 8.99 12.22 -11.25
N ILE A 161 10.22 12.66 -11.02
CA ILE A 161 10.87 12.60 -9.71
C ILE A 161 10.99 14.04 -9.22
N GLY A 162 10.17 14.37 -8.22
CA GLY A 162 10.26 15.68 -7.59
C GLY A 162 11.27 15.68 -6.45
N VAL A 163 11.80 16.84 -6.11
CA VAL A 163 12.75 17.04 -5.02
C VAL A 163 12.28 18.19 -4.15
N LEU A 164 12.30 17.97 -2.83
CA LEU A 164 12.10 19.01 -1.82
C LEU A 164 13.40 19.21 -1.05
N GLY A 165 13.74 20.46 -0.76
CA GLY A 165 14.88 20.77 0.11
C GLY A 165 16.24 20.30 -0.42
N SER A 166 16.33 19.96 -1.72
CA SER A 166 17.48 19.38 -2.43
C SER A 166 17.81 17.91 -2.17
N ASP A 167 17.20 17.26 -1.17
CA ASP A 167 17.58 15.92 -0.71
C ASP A 167 16.44 14.90 -0.60
N VAL A 168 15.18 15.33 -0.47
CA VAL A 168 14.03 14.40 -0.40
C VAL A 168 13.42 14.22 -1.79
N GLU A 169 13.53 13.01 -2.34
CA GLU A 169 12.87 12.59 -3.58
C GLU A 169 11.43 12.14 -3.36
N ILE A 170 10.54 12.58 -4.24
CA ILE A 170 9.15 12.14 -4.32
C ILE A 170 8.92 11.55 -5.71
N HIS A 171 8.61 10.26 -5.75
CA HIS A 171 8.40 9.51 -6.97
C HIS A 171 6.92 9.55 -7.37
N PHE A 172 6.60 10.31 -8.41
CA PHE A 172 5.23 10.53 -8.89
C PHE A 172 4.77 9.41 -9.85
N MET A 173 4.76 8.17 -9.39
CA MET A 173 4.58 6.96 -10.23
C MET A 173 3.30 6.92 -11.10
N HIS A 174 2.23 7.61 -10.68
CA HIS A 174 0.96 7.66 -11.42
C HIS A 174 0.75 8.93 -12.25
N TYR A 175 1.75 9.82 -12.29
CA TYR A 175 1.67 11.08 -13.05
C TYR A 175 2.43 10.94 -14.36
N ARG A 176 1.89 11.54 -15.41
CA ARG A 176 2.50 11.46 -16.74
C ARG A 176 3.58 12.52 -16.95
N THR A 177 3.43 13.68 -16.33
CA THR A 177 4.30 14.84 -16.55
C THR A 177 4.61 15.55 -15.22
N GLU A 178 5.76 16.22 -15.18
CA GLU A 178 6.19 17.06 -14.06
C GLU A 178 5.16 18.15 -13.75
N GLN A 179 4.60 18.79 -14.79
CA GLN A 179 3.53 19.77 -14.64
C GLN A 179 2.32 19.20 -13.90
N GLN A 180 1.85 18.00 -14.27
CA GLN A 180 0.72 17.36 -13.61
C GLN A 180 1.02 17.04 -12.14
N ALA A 181 2.24 16.56 -11.86
CA ALA A 181 2.72 16.32 -10.51
C ALA A 181 2.75 17.62 -9.69
N GLN A 182 3.36 18.67 -10.23
CA GLN A 182 3.48 19.99 -9.62
C GLN A 182 2.11 20.60 -9.27
N GLU A 183 1.19 20.61 -10.23
CA GLU A 183 -0.16 21.15 -10.05
C GLU A 183 -0.92 20.39 -8.95
N LYS A 184 -0.83 19.05 -8.95
CA LYS A 184 -1.55 18.23 -7.96
C LYS A 184 -0.93 18.34 -6.58
N TRP A 185 0.40 18.35 -6.49
CA TRP A 185 1.15 18.59 -5.25
C TRP A 185 0.74 19.94 -4.64
N THR A 186 0.95 21.03 -5.39
CA THR A 186 0.71 22.41 -4.94
C THR A 186 -0.75 22.62 -4.51
N ASN A 187 -1.72 22.11 -5.27
CA ASN A 187 -3.13 22.28 -4.93
C ASN A 187 -3.58 21.43 -3.73
N ARG A 188 -2.97 20.26 -3.51
CA ARG A 188 -3.29 19.41 -2.34
C ARG A 188 -2.59 19.88 -1.08
N LEU A 189 -1.38 20.43 -1.20
CA LEU A 189 -0.62 21.02 -0.11
C LEU A 189 -1.43 22.10 0.62
N LYS A 190 -2.17 22.94 -0.11
CA LYS A 190 -3.07 23.97 0.44
C LYS A 190 -4.18 23.42 1.36
N ARG A 191 -4.47 22.13 1.31
CA ARG A 191 -5.55 21.47 2.07
C ARG A 191 -5.02 20.64 3.25
N VAL A 192 -3.71 20.64 3.49
CA VAL A 192 -3.12 19.90 4.60
C VAL A 192 -3.61 20.51 5.91
N ASN A 193 -4.29 19.69 6.71
CA ASN A 193 -4.63 19.99 8.08
C ASN A 193 -3.46 19.58 8.99
N ARG A 194 -2.62 20.54 9.34
CA ARG A 194 -1.47 20.34 10.22
C ARG A 194 -1.87 20.00 11.66
N GLY A 195 -3.04 20.45 12.10
CA GLY A 195 -3.55 20.17 13.44
C GLY A 195 -4.16 18.78 13.60
N ASN A 196 -4.31 18.02 12.52
CA ASN A 196 -4.90 16.68 12.53
C ASN A 196 -4.20 15.76 11.52
N LEU A 197 -2.94 15.44 11.84
CA LEU A 197 -2.07 14.63 10.99
C LEU A 197 -2.07 13.17 11.41
N PHE A 198 -2.21 12.32 10.40
CA PHE A 198 -2.02 10.89 10.47
C PHE A 198 -0.81 10.53 9.61
N VAL A 199 0.07 9.69 10.14
CA VAL A 199 1.28 9.30 9.44
C VAL A 199 1.28 7.80 9.20
N MET A 200 1.50 7.43 7.95
CA MET A 200 1.56 6.03 7.50
C MET A 200 2.92 5.74 6.94
N PHE A 201 3.53 4.67 7.43
CA PHE A 201 4.77 4.15 6.88
C PHE A 201 4.55 2.67 6.54
N SER A 202 5.30 2.14 5.57
CA SER A 202 5.28 0.73 5.19
C SER A 202 6.72 0.29 4.99
N ASP A 203 7.04 -0.94 5.39
CA ASP A 203 8.21 -1.57 4.82
C ASP A 203 7.99 -1.65 3.30
N GLY A 204 8.95 -1.13 2.57
CA GLY A 204 8.93 -1.04 1.12
C GLY A 204 10.34 -1.29 0.63
N GLU A 205 10.59 -0.97 -0.63
CA GLU A 205 11.93 -1.04 -1.19
C GLU A 205 12.91 -0.20 -0.39
N GLU A 206 14.12 -0.73 -0.18
CA GLU A 206 15.22 -0.06 0.55
C GLU A 206 14.92 0.19 2.04
N TYR A 207 13.88 -0.44 2.60
CA TYR A 207 13.64 -0.44 4.04
C TYR A 207 14.67 -1.31 4.78
N HIS A 208 15.08 -0.85 5.96
CA HIS A 208 15.90 -1.58 6.92
C HIS A 208 15.44 -1.29 8.35
N ASP A 209 15.75 -2.18 9.30
CA ASP A 209 15.06 -2.24 10.59
C ASP A 209 15.27 -1.01 11.51
N ASP A 210 16.40 -0.30 11.42
CA ASP A 210 16.64 0.94 12.19
C ASP A 210 15.78 2.13 11.75
N LEU A 211 15.17 2.07 10.56
CA LEU A 211 14.19 3.08 10.14
C LEU A 211 12.93 3.02 11.01
N LEU A 212 12.54 1.85 11.50
CA LEU A 212 11.42 1.75 12.43
C LEU A 212 11.72 2.48 13.73
N GLU A 213 12.93 2.34 14.28
CA GLU A 213 13.31 3.05 15.50
C GLU A 213 13.25 4.57 15.33
N ARG A 214 13.72 5.08 14.19
CA ARG A 214 13.60 6.51 13.83
C ARG A 214 12.14 6.93 13.73
N PHE A 215 11.31 6.14 13.05
CA PHE A 215 9.87 6.41 12.89
C PHE A 215 9.11 6.44 14.24
N GLU A 216 9.44 5.52 15.15
CA GLU A 216 8.82 5.43 16.46
C GLU A 216 9.11 6.67 17.33
N ARG A 217 10.30 7.26 17.19
CA ARG A 217 10.72 8.47 17.93
C ARG A 217 10.04 9.75 17.45
N LEU A 218 9.44 9.78 16.26
CA LEU A 218 8.81 10.98 15.73
C LEU A 218 7.61 11.42 16.58
N PRO A 219 7.41 12.73 16.85
CA PRO A 219 6.39 13.19 17.80
C PRO A 219 4.99 13.32 17.17
N PHE A 220 4.58 12.39 16.29
CA PHE A 220 3.20 12.36 15.77
C PHE A 220 2.31 11.49 16.65
N GLU A 221 1.14 11.99 16.99
CA GLU A 221 0.15 11.30 17.82
C GLU A 221 -0.43 10.06 17.13
N HIS A 222 -0.78 10.18 15.85
CA HIS A 222 -1.41 9.11 15.09
C HIS A 222 -0.48 8.54 14.02
N LYS A 223 0.27 7.50 14.39
CA LYS A 223 1.20 6.80 13.49
C LYS A 223 0.84 5.34 13.32
N ILE A 224 1.02 4.83 12.11
CA ILE A 224 1.04 3.39 11.82
C ILE A 224 2.19 3.03 10.90
N PHE A 225 2.74 1.85 11.13
CA PHE A 225 3.74 1.21 10.29
C PHE A 225 3.22 -0.14 9.81
N PHE A 226 3.06 -0.33 8.51
CA PHE A 226 2.71 -1.63 7.94
C PHE A 226 3.96 -2.46 7.73
N SER A 227 3.94 -3.72 8.16
CA SER A 227 5.08 -4.61 7.95
C SER A 227 4.68 -6.01 7.49
N SER A 228 5.52 -6.59 6.64
CA SER A 228 5.52 -8.02 6.27
C SER A 228 6.10 -8.89 7.39
N LYS A 229 6.70 -8.29 8.43
CA LYS A 229 7.30 -8.98 9.56
C LYS A 229 6.61 -8.56 10.87
N PRO A 230 6.52 -9.47 11.86
CA PRO A 230 6.00 -9.10 13.16
C PRO A 230 7.04 -8.26 13.93
N CYS A 231 6.61 -7.14 14.52
CA CYS A 231 7.42 -6.34 15.43
C CYS A 231 6.68 -6.14 16.77
N PRO A 232 6.68 -7.13 17.69
CA PRO A 232 5.80 -7.13 18.87
C PRO A 232 6.06 -5.99 19.86
N LYS A 233 7.28 -5.46 19.90
CA LYS A 233 7.66 -4.34 20.78
C LYS A 233 7.16 -3.00 20.27
N SER A 234 6.83 -2.91 18.98
CA SER A 234 6.37 -1.68 18.38
C SER A 234 4.90 -1.41 18.69
N SER A 235 4.59 -0.17 19.05
CA SER A 235 3.23 0.24 19.37
C SER A 235 2.40 0.66 18.16
N CYS A 236 3.06 1.03 17.06
CA CYS A 236 2.43 1.47 15.83
C CYS A 236 2.48 0.43 14.69
N THR A 237 3.10 -0.73 14.91
CA THR A 237 3.23 -1.76 13.86
C THR A 237 1.93 -2.54 13.63
N VAL A 238 1.46 -2.50 12.39
CA VAL A 238 0.42 -3.36 11.83
C VAL A 238 1.10 -4.47 11.02
N PHE A 239 1.25 -5.65 11.61
CA PHE A 239 1.75 -6.81 10.89
C PHE A 239 0.70 -7.31 9.89
N VAL A 240 0.99 -7.24 8.60
CA VAL A 240 0.06 -7.70 7.55
C VAL A 240 0.41 -9.13 7.19
N GLU A 241 -0.15 -10.09 7.93
CA GLU A 241 0.19 -11.52 7.83
C GLU A 241 -0.01 -12.12 6.43
N ASP A 242 -0.90 -11.56 5.60
CA ASP A 242 -1.01 -11.90 4.17
C ASP A 242 0.30 -11.71 3.37
N TYR A 243 1.24 -10.93 3.88
CA TYR A 243 2.57 -10.67 3.30
C TYR A 243 3.72 -11.32 4.09
N ALA A 244 3.44 -12.22 5.05
CA ALA A 244 4.45 -12.81 5.94
C ALA A 244 5.58 -13.58 5.25
N CYS A 245 5.38 -14.04 4.00
CA CYS A 245 6.39 -14.73 3.21
C CYS A 245 6.86 -13.87 2.01
N GLU A 246 6.55 -12.57 2.00
CA GLU A 246 7.03 -11.59 1.01
C GLU A 246 8.09 -10.69 1.66
N VAL A 247 8.87 -9.97 0.85
CA VAL A 247 9.94 -9.11 1.36
C VAL A 247 9.38 -7.94 2.17
N HIS A 248 8.27 -7.36 1.69
CA HIS A 248 7.62 -6.19 2.26
C HIS A 248 6.12 -6.19 1.94
N VAL A 249 5.36 -5.26 2.51
CA VAL A 249 3.93 -5.10 2.22
C VAL A 249 3.75 -4.43 0.86
N TYR A 250 3.22 -5.17 -0.12
CA TYR A 250 2.92 -4.61 -1.45
C TYR A 250 1.77 -3.61 -1.42
N ASP A 251 1.62 -2.86 -2.52
CA ASP A 251 0.51 -1.93 -2.71
C ASP A 251 -0.84 -2.61 -2.42
N SER A 252 -1.44 -2.20 -1.30
CA SER A 252 -2.72 -2.70 -0.79
C SER A 252 -3.83 -1.67 -0.93
N THR A 253 -3.60 -0.61 -1.71
CA THR A 253 -4.59 0.41 -2.07
C THR A 253 -5.88 -0.26 -2.54
N ARG A 254 -5.79 -1.19 -3.51
CA ARG A 254 -6.94 -1.89 -4.09
C ARG A 254 -7.42 -3.08 -3.27
N ASN A 255 -6.52 -4.01 -2.94
CA ASN A 255 -6.88 -5.27 -2.30
C ASN A 255 -7.28 -5.12 -0.81
N ARG A 256 -6.88 -4.03 -0.15
CA ARG A 256 -7.20 -3.68 1.24
C ARG A 256 -6.94 -4.79 2.26
N ARG A 257 -5.95 -5.65 2.04
CA ARG A 257 -5.61 -6.77 2.94
C ARG A 257 -5.33 -6.32 4.38
N TYR A 258 -4.76 -5.12 4.54
CA TYR A 258 -4.49 -4.54 5.85
C TYR A 258 -5.74 -4.36 6.73
N GLU A 259 -6.96 -4.28 6.17
CA GLU A 259 -8.20 -4.09 6.95
C GLU A 259 -8.55 -5.28 7.86
N LYS A 260 -7.97 -6.46 7.60
CA LYS A 260 -8.07 -7.61 8.52
C LYS A 260 -7.34 -7.35 9.84
N TYR A 261 -6.29 -6.51 9.80
CA TYR A 261 -5.35 -6.29 10.89
C TYR A 261 -5.47 -4.87 11.48
N LEU A 262 -6.12 -3.95 10.77
CA LEU A 262 -6.33 -2.56 11.17
C LEU A 262 -7.83 -2.20 11.12
N ASP A 263 -8.33 -1.58 12.18
CA ASP A 263 -9.59 -0.85 12.20
C ASP A 263 -9.34 0.61 11.80
N LEU A 264 -9.47 0.85 10.51
CA LEU A 264 -9.22 2.16 9.93
C LEU A 264 -10.17 3.25 10.44
N VAL A 265 -11.41 2.89 10.81
CA VAL A 265 -12.38 3.86 11.32
C VAL A 265 -11.99 4.30 12.73
N LYS A 266 -11.64 3.35 13.60
CA LYS A 266 -11.13 3.67 14.94
C LYS A 266 -9.89 4.54 14.86
N TRP A 267 -8.92 4.13 14.04
CA TRP A 267 -7.68 4.87 13.86
C TRP A 267 -7.96 6.32 13.42
N LEU A 268 -8.72 6.53 12.34
CA LEU A 268 -9.01 7.87 11.86
C LEU A 268 -9.88 8.69 12.82
N ASN A 269 -10.68 8.05 13.68
CA ASN A 269 -11.43 8.73 14.74
C ASN A 269 -10.58 9.07 15.98
N GLY A 270 -9.28 8.74 15.99
CA GLY A 270 -8.39 8.94 17.14
C GLY A 270 -8.70 8.00 18.31
N GLU A 271 -9.39 6.89 18.07
CA GLU A 271 -9.70 5.90 19.10
C GLU A 271 -8.54 4.91 19.28
N GLU A 272 -8.38 4.35 20.47
CA GLU A 272 -7.42 3.27 20.73
C GLU A 272 -7.90 1.90 20.21
N GLY A 273 -7.03 0.88 20.30
CA GLY A 273 -7.37 -0.49 19.96
C GLY A 273 -7.69 -0.69 18.47
N PHE A 274 -7.12 0.15 17.61
CA PHE A 274 -7.29 0.07 16.15
C PHE A 274 -6.44 -1.03 15.51
N ILE A 275 -5.36 -1.51 16.14
CA ILE A 275 -4.57 -2.64 15.65
C ILE A 275 -5.19 -3.94 16.19
N LYS A 276 -5.76 -4.76 15.30
CA LYS A 276 -6.59 -5.94 15.64
C LYS A 276 -5.76 -7.17 16.01
N ASN A 277 -4.58 -7.33 15.42
CA ASN A 277 -3.74 -8.52 15.59
C ASN A 277 -2.58 -8.29 16.57
N ARG A 278 -2.69 -7.29 17.44
CA ARG A 278 -1.77 -7.13 18.56
C ARG A 278 -2.00 -8.31 19.49
N LYS A 279 -1.07 -9.27 19.51
CA LYS A 279 -1.00 -10.23 20.61
C LYS A 279 -0.62 -9.42 21.85
N VAL A 280 -1.61 -9.01 22.63
CA VAL A 280 -1.37 -8.59 24.01
C VAL A 280 -0.68 -9.79 24.65
N GLY A 281 0.54 -9.57 25.17
CA GLY A 281 1.33 -10.65 25.77
C GLY A 281 0.48 -11.41 26.77
N SER A 282 0.33 -12.72 26.54
CA SER A 282 -0.02 -13.72 27.54
C SER A 282 1.24 -14.13 28.29
#